data_AF-A0A842QDE1-F1
#
_entry.id   AF-A0A842QDE1-F1
#
_cell.length_a   1.000
_cell.length_b   1.000
_cell.length_c   1.000
_cell.angle_alpha   90.00
_cell.angle_beta   90.00
_cell.angle_gamma   90.00
#
_symmetry.space_group_name_H-M   'P 1'
#
loop_
_entity.id
_entity.type
_entity.pdbx_description
1 polymer ?
#
loop_
_entity_poly.entity_id
_entity_poly.type
_entity_poly.pdbx_seq_one_letter_code
_entity_poly.pdbx_strand_id
1 'polypeptide(L)'
;MGLTRAFAKRGLIPSGQKVSELRDNLARLMVESAIVLHDRFGDEGLEALSEVFRRLGDVDAKQMKNRLGLGETLEDAVDAWRVVGHVMGAKMKVVEISSNRVNTEHPYCPQHEKFKQRGRLYCESVCLPYVRAIAEGIAPSVKMEVVEPASEDKTCVKSLVVRGSSE
;
A
#
# COMPACT_ATOMS: atom_id res chain seq x y z
N MET A 1 -5.81 24.00 -7.65
CA MET A 1 -5.28 22.74 -7.09
C MET A 1 -6.28 22.21 -6.07
N GLY A 2 -6.83 21.03 -6.33
CA GLY A 2 -8.21 20.67 -5.96
C GLY A 2 -8.41 20.25 -4.51
N LEU A 3 -9.43 20.83 -3.86
CA LEU A 3 -9.95 20.45 -2.55
C LEU A 3 -10.06 18.92 -2.37
N THR A 4 -10.42 18.19 -3.42
CA THR A 4 -10.55 16.73 -3.45
C THR A 4 -9.28 15.98 -3.00
N ARG A 5 -8.09 16.37 -3.49
CA ARG A 5 -6.81 15.76 -3.06
C ARG A 5 -6.56 16.01 -1.57
N ALA A 6 -6.81 17.24 -1.13
CA ALA A 6 -6.62 17.64 0.27
C ALA A 6 -7.56 16.89 1.22
N PHE A 7 -8.82 16.69 0.84
CA PHE A 7 -9.78 15.88 1.60
C PHE A 7 -9.39 14.39 1.62
N ALA A 8 -9.02 13.82 0.46
CA ALA A 8 -8.66 12.42 0.35
C ALA A 8 -7.43 12.06 1.18
N LYS A 9 -6.36 12.87 1.13
CA LYS A 9 -5.12 12.63 1.89
C LYS A 9 -5.25 12.87 3.39
N ARG A 10 -6.34 13.51 3.83
CA ARG A 10 -6.70 13.69 5.25
C ARG A 10 -7.73 12.65 5.72
N GLY A 11 -8.12 11.71 4.86
CA GLY A 11 -9.07 10.65 5.20
C GLY A 11 -10.50 11.13 5.41
N LEU A 12 -10.88 12.29 4.88
CA LEU A 12 -12.24 12.84 4.97
C LEU A 12 -13.16 12.16 3.95
N ILE A 13 -13.41 10.87 4.16
CA ILE A 13 -14.27 10.01 3.33
C ILE A 13 -15.69 10.00 3.93
N PRO A 14 -16.75 10.33 3.17
CA PRO A 14 -18.13 10.25 3.66
C PRO A 14 -18.52 8.80 4.05
N SER A 15 -19.28 8.63 5.13
CA SER A 15 -19.94 7.37 5.56
C SER A 15 -19.07 6.30 6.26
N GLY A 16 -18.51 6.62 7.43
CA GLY A 16 -17.54 5.80 8.17
C GLY A 16 -17.93 4.33 8.48
N GLN A 17 -19.19 4.03 8.82
CA GLN A 17 -19.60 2.65 9.16
C GLN A 17 -19.56 1.69 7.97
N LYS A 18 -20.16 2.09 6.83
CA LYS A 18 -20.17 1.27 5.60
C LYS A 18 -18.75 1.03 5.06
N VAL A 19 -17.89 2.03 5.18
CA VAL A 19 -16.48 1.93 4.76
C VAL A 19 -15.70 0.95 5.64
N SER A 20 -15.99 0.89 6.94
CA SER A 20 -15.36 -0.07 7.85
C SER A 20 -15.71 -1.51 7.51
N GLU A 21 -16.98 -1.80 7.22
CA GLU A 21 -17.42 -3.15 6.84
C GLU A 21 -16.81 -3.60 5.52
N LEU A 22 -16.80 -2.71 4.50
CA LEU A 22 -16.15 -2.99 3.21
C LEU A 22 -14.65 -3.27 3.35
N ARG A 23 -13.95 -2.55 4.23
CA ARG A 23 -12.52 -2.81 4.52
C ARG A 23 -12.31 -4.19 5.13
N ASP A 24 -13.13 -4.57 6.09
CA ASP A 24 -12.99 -5.87 6.75
C ASP A 24 -13.22 -7.02 5.76
N ASN A 25 -14.25 -6.89 4.91
CA ASN A 25 -14.52 -7.83 3.82
C ASN A 25 -13.35 -7.92 2.83
N LEU A 26 -12.77 -6.78 2.43
CA LEU A 26 -11.60 -6.75 1.55
C LEU A 26 -10.37 -7.39 2.19
N ALA A 27 -10.11 -7.09 3.46
CA ALA A 27 -9.00 -7.70 4.21
C ALA A 27 -9.19 -9.22 4.33
N ARG A 28 -10.42 -9.69 4.58
CA ARG A 28 -10.75 -11.11 4.59
C ARG A 28 -10.50 -11.75 3.22
N LEU A 29 -10.95 -11.12 2.14
CA LEU A 29 -10.69 -11.62 0.78
C LEU A 29 -9.19 -11.77 0.51
N MET A 30 -8.40 -10.73 0.82
CA MET A 30 -6.94 -10.76 0.68
C MET A 30 -6.30 -11.95 1.42
N VAL A 31 -6.73 -12.21 2.65
CA VAL A 31 -6.21 -13.28 3.50
C VAL A 31 -6.62 -14.65 2.98
N GLU A 32 -7.92 -14.87 2.74
CA GLU A 32 -8.44 -16.18 2.32
C GLU A 32 -7.93 -16.56 0.92
N SER A 33 -7.80 -15.60 0.00
CA SER A 33 -7.18 -15.85 -1.31
C SER A 33 -5.71 -16.29 -1.18
N ALA A 34 -4.95 -15.65 -0.28
CA ALA A 34 -3.56 -16.03 -0.05
C ALA A 34 -3.43 -17.44 0.53
N ILE A 35 -4.27 -17.79 1.52
CA ILE A 35 -4.33 -19.13 2.11
C ILE A 35 -4.69 -20.18 1.05
N VAL A 36 -5.81 -19.99 0.34
CA VAL A 36 -6.30 -20.98 -0.64
C VAL A 36 -5.30 -21.20 -1.77
N LEU A 37 -4.66 -20.14 -2.27
CA LEU A 37 -3.68 -20.25 -3.34
C LEU A 37 -2.38 -20.92 -2.85
N HIS A 38 -1.91 -20.56 -1.66
CA HIS A 38 -0.75 -21.20 -1.06
C HIS A 38 -1.01 -22.69 -0.78
N ASP A 39 -2.16 -23.06 -0.22
CA ASP A 39 -2.46 -24.44 0.15
C ASP A 39 -2.59 -25.36 -1.07
N ARG A 40 -3.02 -24.81 -2.22
CA ARG A 40 -3.21 -25.57 -3.46
C ARG A 40 -1.97 -25.60 -4.35
N PHE A 41 -1.20 -24.52 -4.39
CA PHE A 41 -0.15 -24.30 -5.38
C PHE A 41 1.18 -23.86 -4.78
N GLY A 42 1.31 -23.80 -3.45
CA GLY A 42 2.52 -23.35 -2.77
C GLY A 42 2.92 -21.92 -3.15
N ASP A 43 4.22 -21.71 -3.34
CA ASP A 43 4.78 -20.39 -3.66
C ASP A 43 4.36 -19.91 -5.06
N GLU A 44 4.13 -20.80 -6.03
CA GLU A 44 3.60 -20.43 -7.35
C GLU A 44 2.21 -19.78 -7.23
N GLY A 45 1.38 -20.27 -6.30
CA GLY A 45 0.09 -19.65 -5.98
C GLY A 45 0.23 -18.24 -5.41
N LEU A 46 1.25 -18.02 -4.58
CA LEU A 46 1.55 -16.70 -4.00
C LEU A 46 2.16 -15.74 -5.03
N GLU A 47 2.95 -16.24 -5.98
CA GLU A 47 3.46 -15.45 -7.11
C GLU A 47 2.31 -14.99 -8.01
N ALA A 48 1.37 -15.89 -8.33
CA ALA A 48 0.17 -15.53 -9.09
C ALA A 48 -0.66 -14.47 -8.36
N LEU A 49 -0.79 -14.58 -7.03
CA LEU A 49 -1.47 -13.57 -6.22
C LEU A 49 -0.73 -12.22 -6.23
N SER A 50 0.59 -12.24 -6.14
CA SER A 50 1.44 -11.05 -6.23
C SER A 50 1.23 -10.32 -7.56
N GLU A 51 1.14 -11.05 -8.67
CA GLU A 51 0.85 -10.49 -9.99
C GLU A 51 -0.56 -9.87 -10.06
N VAL A 52 -1.57 -10.48 -9.44
CA VAL A 52 -2.91 -9.89 -9.33
C VAL A 52 -2.84 -8.54 -8.62
N PHE A 53 -2.20 -8.48 -7.45
CA PHE A 53 -2.10 -7.24 -6.67
C PHE A 53 -1.24 -6.17 -7.36
N ARG A 54 -0.19 -6.57 -8.07
CA ARG A 54 0.59 -5.66 -8.92
C ARG A 54 -0.27 -5.02 -10.00
N ARG A 55 -1.05 -5.83 -10.75
CA ARG A 55 -1.96 -5.33 -11.80
C ARG A 55 -3.04 -4.41 -11.25
N LEU A 56 -3.61 -4.73 -10.09
CA LEU A 56 -4.57 -3.85 -9.41
C LEU A 56 -3.92 -2.51 -9.07
N GLY A 57 -2.69 -2.53 -8.53
CA GLY A 57 -1.95 -1.32 -8.22
C GLY A 57 -1.65 -0.45 -9.44
N ASP A 58 -1.32 -1.06 -10.58
CA ASP A 58 -1.10 -0.34 -11.85
C ASP A 58 -2.37 0.38 -12.34
N VAL A 59 -3.53 -0.28 -12.22
CA VAL A 59 -4.83 0.30 -12.58
C VAL A 59 -5.18 1.44 -11.64
N ASP A 60 -5.02 1.22 -10.33
CA ASP A 60 -5.34 2.22 -9.32
C ASP A 60 -4.43 3.43 -9.39
N ALA A 61 -3.13 3.26 -9.69
CA ALA A 61 -2.21 4.37 -9.92
C ALA A 61 -2.73 5.32 -11.00
N LYS A 62 -3.10 4.77 -12.18
CA LYS A 62 -3.64 5.55 -13.30
C LYS A 62 -4.93 6.26 -12.92
N GLN A 63 -5.85 5.56 -12.26
CA GLN A 63 -7.11 6.15 -11.82
C GLN A 63 -6.90 7.25 -10.78
N MET A 64 -5.98 7.06 -9.84
CA MET A 64 -5.65 8.04 -8.81
C MET A 64 -5.02 9.30 -9.40
N LYS A 65 -4.07 9.18 -10.34
CA LYS A 65 -3.51 10.35 -11.05
C LYS A 65 -4.62 11.20 -11.66
N ASN A 66 -5.52 10.57 -12.41
CA ASN A 66 -6.60 11.26 -13.10
C ASN A 66 -7.60 11.88 -12.12
N ARG A 67 -8.06 11.11 -11.12
CA ARG A 67 -9.12 11.55 -10.20
C ARG A 67 -8.66 12.59 -9.19
N LEU A 68 -7.40 12.52 -8.76
CA LEU A 68 -6.86 13.39 -7.71
C LEU A 68 -5.95 14.49 -8.25
N GLY A 69 -5.63 14.46 -9.55
CA GLY A 69 -4.67 15.39 -10.16
C GLY A 69 -3.27 15.25 -9.57
N LEU A 70 -2.81 14.01 -9.38
CA LEU A 70 -1.44 13.74 -8.92
C LEU A 70 -0.46 13.94 -10.07
N GLY A 71 0.68 14.57 -9.78
CA GLY A 71 1.80 14.68 -10.68
C GLY A 71 2.66 13.42 -10.68
N GLU A 72 3.97 13.59 -10.82
CA GLU A 72 4.97 12.51 -10.90
C GLU A 72 6.11 12.70 -9.89
N THR A 73 5.85 13.40 -8.80
CA THR A 73 6.86 13.69 -7.76
C THR A 73 6.87 12.63 -6.65
N LEU A 74 7.92 12.64 -5.84
CA LEU A 74 7.99 11.84 -4.60
C LEU A 74 6.80 12.16 -3.68
N GLU A 75 6.43 13.44 -3.54
CA GLU A 75 5.29 13.85 -2.72
C GLU A 75 3.97 13.29 -3.26
N ASP A 76 3.79 13.28 -4.59
CA ASP A 76 2.59 12.70 -5.21
C ASP A 76 2.45 11.19 -4.94
N ALA A 77 3.56 10.45 -4.99
CA ALA A 77 3.59 9.03 -4.66
C ALA A 77 3.31 8.78 -3.16
N VAL A 78 3.86 9.62 -2.26
CA VAL A 78 3.56 9.57 -0.81
C VAL A 78 2.09 9.89 -0.54
N ASP A 79 1.54 10.91 -1.20
CA ASP A 79 0.12 11.28 -1.07
C ASP A 79 -0.79 10.14 -1.55
N ALA A 80 -0.41 9.41 -2.61
CA ALA A 80 -1.15 8.23 -3.05
C ALA A 80 -1.16 7.13 -1.97
N TRP A 81 0.00 6.85 -1.35
CA TRP A 81 0.05 5.92 -0.21
C TRP A 81 -0.78 6.38 0.98
N ARG A 82 -0.85 7.69 1.28
CA ARG A 82 -1.74 8.22 2.33
C ARG A 82 -3.19 7.93 2.02
N VAL A 83 -3.62 8.17 0.77
CA VAL A 83 -5.00 7.88 0.34
C VAL A 83 -5.31 6.40 0.49
N VAL A 84 -4.43 5.51 0.02
CA VAL A 84 -4.62 4.06 0.16
C VAL A 84 -4.62 3.64 1.63
N GLY A 85 -3.70 4.15 2.44
CA GLY A 85 -3.67 3.90 3.88
C GLY A 85 -4.97 4.29 4.56
N HIS A 86 -5.50 5.48 4.24
CA HIS A 86 -6.81 5.91 4.73
C HIS A 86 -7.94 5.01 4.26
N VAL A 87 -7.96 4.59 2.99
CA VAL A 87 -8.97 3.68 2.41
C VAL A 87 -8.88 2.28 3.03
N MET A 88 -7.70 1.83 3.42
CA MET A 88 -7.50 0.52 4.06
C MET A 88 -7.60 0.58 5.59
N GLY A 89 -7.69 1.77 6.19
CA GLY A 89 -7.74 1.95 7.65
C GLY A 89 -6.38 1.79 8.34
N ALA A 90 -5.28 1.87 7.59
CA ALA A 90 -3.93 1.87 8.16
C ALA A 90 -3.60 3.25 8.76
N LYS A 91 -2.88 3.24 9.89
CA LYS A 91 -2.22 4.45 10.39
C LYS A 91 -0.83 4.49 9.80
N MET A 92 -0.57 5.47 8.97
CA MET A 92 0.73 5.68 8.33
C MET A 92 1.38 6.94 8.88
N LYS A 93 2.63 6.83 9.31
CA LYS A 93 3.48 7.95 9.70
C LYS A 93 4.55 8.13 8.63
N VAL A 94 4.65 9.34 8.10
CA VAL A 94 5.62 9.70 7.07
C VAL A 94 6.80 10.39 7.76
N VAL A 95 8.00 9.89 7.53
CA VAL A 95 9.25 10.44 8.06
C VAL A 95 10.11 10.84 6.88
N GLU A 96 10.30 12.15 6.72
CA GLU A 96 11.22 12.69 5.73
C GLU A 96 12.66 12.40 6.18
N ILE A 97 13.42 11.69 5.36
CA ILE A 97 14.82 11.36 5.64
C ILE A 97 15.73 12.37 4.93
N SER A 98 15.37 12.70 3.70
CA SER A 98 16.08 13.65 2.83
C SER A 98 15.15 14.13 1.72
N SER A 99 15.64 15.03 0.85
CA SER A 99 14.87 15.52 -0.30
C SER A 99 14.53 14.44 -1.34
N ASN A 100 15.26 13.32 -1.33
CA ASN A 100 15.10 12.19 -2.25
C ASN A 100 14.59 10.91 -1.57
N ARG A 101 14.39 10.88 -0.25
CA ARG A 101 13.95 9.69 0.49
C ARG A 101 12.93 10.03 1.58
N VAL A 102 11.85 9.25 1.58
CA VAL A 102 10.81 9.28 2.61
C VAL A 102 10.55 7.88 3.12
N ASN A 103 10.52 7.71 4.45
CA ASN A 103 10.08 6.48 5.10
C ASN A 103 8.59 6.55 5.44
N THR A 104 7.90 5.41 5.30
CA THR A 104 6.55 5.20 5.78
C THR A 104 6.51 4.07 6.80
N GLU A 105 6.28 4.47 8.03
CA GLU A 105 6.03 3.59 9.17
C GLU A 105 4.54 3.33 9.28
N HIS A 106 4.14 2.12 9.67
CA HIS A 106 2.74 1.76 9.88
C HIS A 106 2.48 1.47 11.36
N PRO A 107 2.32 2.49 12.25
CA PRO A 107 1.94 2.24 13.65
C PRO A 107 0.72 1.32 13.82
N TYR A 108 -0.15 1.23 12.80
CA TYR A 108 -1.19 0.22 12.73
C TYR A 108 -1.45 -0.21 11.28
N CYS A 109 -1.50 -1.53 11.04
CA CYS A 109 -1.79 -2.13 9.74
C CYS A 109 -2.87 -3.22 9.89
N PRO A 110 -4.12 -2.97 9.44
CA PRO A 110 -5.21 -3.95 9.52
C PRO A 110 -4.90 -5.28 8.83
N GLN A 111 -4.19 -5.23 7.70
CA GLN A 111 -3.83 -6.43 6.94
C GLN A 111 -2.87 -7.32 7.76
N HIS A 112 -1.89 -6.69 8.43
CA HIS A 112 -0.94 -7.39 9.29
C HIS A 112 -1.64 -8.10 10.44
N GLU A 113 -2.58 -7.44 11.12
CA GLU A 113 -3.39 -8.06 12.18
C GLU A 113 -4.16 -9.30 11.67
N LYS A 114 -4.80 -9.18 10.49
CA LYS A 114 -5.56 -10.29 9.91
C LYS A 114 -4.68 -11.45 9.46
N PHE A 115 -3.51 -11.15 8.90
CA PHE A 115 -2.53 -12.17 8.54
C PHE A 115 -1.98 -12.89 9.78
N LYS A 116 -1.64 -12.14 10.83
CA LYS A 116 -1.17 -12.69 12.11
C LYS A 116 -2.21 -13.63 12.73
N GLN A 117 -3.49 -13.27 12.70
CA GLN A 117 -4.59 -14.14 13.17
C GLN A 117 -4.68 -15.48 12.43
N ARG A 118 -4.07 -15.60 11.24
CA ARG A 118 -4.01 -16.83 10.45
C ARG A 118 -2.64 -17.51 10.48
N GLY A 119 -1.73 -17.05 11.32
CA GLY A 119 -0.43 -17.69 11.57
C GLY A 119 0.61 -17.52 10.44
N ARG A 120 0.35 -16.66 9.44
CA ARG A 120 1.31 -16.36 8.37
C ARG A 120 1.12 -14.97 7.80
N LEU A 121 2.24 -14.28 7.57
CA LEU A 121 2.26 -12.99 6.89
C LEU A 121 2.33 -13.17 5.37
N TYR A 122 1.43 -12.49 4.65
CA TYR A 122 1.37 -12.49 3.19
C TYR A 122 1.68 -11.11 2.59
N CYS A 123 2.42 -10.28 3.32
CA CYS A 123 2.72 -8.92 2.90
C CYS A 123 3.42 -8.87 1.53
N GLU A 124 4.34 -9.80 1.26
CA GLU A 124 5.12 -9.87 0.01
C GLU A 124 4.28 -10.28 -1.20
N SER A 125 3.19 -11.00 -0.98
CA SER A 125 2.30 -11.48 -2.06
C SER A 125 1.06 -10.61 -2.24
N VAL A 126 0.79 -9.68 -1.32
CA VAL A 126 -0.45 -8.88 -1.30
C VAL A 126 -0.16 -7.38 -1.20
N CYS A 127 0.33 -6.93 -0.04
CA CYS A 127 0.44 -5.51 0.27
C CYS A 127 1.56 -4.84 -0.53
N LEU A 128 2.76 -5.42 -0.47
CA LEU A 128 3.96 -4.88 -1.11
C LEU A 128 3.84 -4.75 -2.63
N PRO A 129 3.40 -5.76 -3.41
CA PRO A 129 3.27 -5.63 -4.85
C PRO A 129 2.24 -4.56 -5.24
N TYR A 130 1.13 -4.46 -4.51
CA TYR A 130 0.11 -3.43 -4.74
C TYR A 130 0.63 -2.02 -4.49
N VAL A 131 1.19 -1.74 -3.31
CA VAL A 131 1.64 -0.38 -2.97
C VAL A 131 2.89 0.04 -3.75
N ARG A 132 3.73 -0.93 -4.15
CA ARG A 132 4.83 -0.70 -5.10
C ARG A 132 4.30 -0.21 -6.44
N ALA A 133 3.39 -0.97 -7.05
CA ALA A 133 2.80 -0.64 -8.34
C ALA A 133 2.10 0.72 -8.31
N ILE A 134 1.44 1.06 -7.20
CA ILE A 134 0.88 2.41 -7.01
C ILE A 134 1.97 3.47 -7.04
N ALA A 135 2.95 3.43 -6.13
CA ALA A 135 3.93 4.51 -6.03
C ALA A 135 4.74 4.70 -7.32
N GLU A 136 5.24 3.60 -7.89
CA GLU A 136 6.06 3.62 -9.10
C GLU A 136 5.20 3.93 -10.35
N GLY A 137 3.90 3.61 -10.33
CA GLY A 137 2.95 4.01 -11.37
C GLY A 137 2.51 5.48 -11.29
N ILE A 138 2.48 6.08 -10.09
CA ILE A 138 2.26 7.52 -9.91
C ILE A 138 3.48 8.29 -10.43
N ALA A 139 4.66 7.95 -9.90
CA ALA A 139 5.92 8.60 -10.19
C ALA A 139 6.97 7.57 -10.65
N PRO A 140 7.17 7.39 -11.97
CA PRO A 140 8.12 6.40 -12.51
C PRO A 140 9.59 6.64 -12.11
N SER A 141 9.92 7.87 -11.71
CA SER A 141 11.21 8.24 -11.16
C SER A 141 11.41 7.75 -9.72
N VAL A 142 10.39 7.23 -9.06
CA VAL A 142 10.46 6.72 -7.69
C VAL A 142 10.65 5.20 -7.68
N LYS A 143 11.28 4.68 -6.63
CA LYS A 143 11.40 3.25 -6.34
C LYS A 143 10.93 2.99 -4.92
N MET A 144 10.16 1.93 -4.72
CA MET A 144 9.85 1.44 -3.38
C MET A 144 10.97 0.52 -2.86
N GLU A 145 11.36 0.72 -1.61
CA GLU A 145 12.27 -0.17 -0.88
C GLU A 145 11.60 -0.65 0.41
N VAL A 146 11.89 -1.89 0.81
CA VAL A 146 11.51 -2.40 2.13
C VAL A 146 12.71 -2.16 3.03
N VAL A 147 12.58 -1.20 3.96
CA VAL A 147 13.62 -0.92 4.95
C VAL A 147 13.60 -2.01 6.02
N GLU A 148 12.39 -2.38 6.44
CA GLU A 148 12.18 -3.40 7.44
C GLU A 148 10.92 -4.23 7.09
N PRO A 149 11.04 -5.55 6.90
CA PRO A 149 9.88 -6.39 6.66
C PRO A 149 8.99 -6.48 7.91
N ALA A 150 7.71 -6.78 7.69
CA ALA A 150 6.82 -7.08 8.80
C ALA A 150 7.22 -8.41 9.45
N SER A 151 7.00 -8.53 10.76
CA SER A 151 7.16 -9.76 11.53
C SER A 151 5.94 -9.92 12.45
N GLU A 152 5.88 -10.96 13.29
CA GLU A 152 4.74 -11.13 14.20
C GLU A 152 4.56 -9.95 15.17
N ASP A 153 5.63 -9.26 15.52
CA ASP A 153 5.63 -8.23 16.57
C ASP A 153 5.58 -6.80 16.04
N LYS A 154 5.88 -6.60 14.74
CA LYS A 154 5.94 -5.27 14.13
C LYS A 154 5.49 -5.26 12.68
N THR A 155 4.92 -4.14 12.29
CA THR A 155 4.56 -3.85 10.90
C THR A 155 5.81 -3.48 10.09
N CYS A 156 5.67 -3.42 8.76
CA CYS A 156 6.78 -3.07 7.88
C CYS A 156 7.07 -1.57 7.86
N VAL A 157 8.34 -1.24 7.63
CA VAL A 157 8.82 0.08 7.23
C VAL A 157 9.22 0.03 5.76
N LYS A 158 8.69 0.96 4.97
CA LYS A 158 8.99 1.09 3.55
C LYS A 158 9.56 2.46 3.26
N SER A 159 10.37 2.59 2.22
CA SER A 159 10.77 3.89 1.68
C SER A 159 10.27 4.08 0.27
N LEU A 160 10.05 5.34 -0.08
CA LEU A 160 10.07 5.82 -1.45
C LEU A 160 11.34 6.63 -1.67
N VAL A 161 12.06 6.32 -2.74
CA VAL A 161 13.35 6.93 -3.09
C VAL A 161 13.32 7.38 -4.55
N VAL A 162 13.87 8.56 -4.86
CA VAL A 162 14.04 9.01 -6.25
C VAL A 162 15.20 8.24 -6.90
N ARG A 163 14.94 7.56 -8.02
CA ARG A 163 15.94 6.79 -8.80
C ARG A 163 17.06 7.71 -9.27
N GLY A 164 18.30 7.22 -9.21
CA GLY A 164 19.48 7.96 -9.66
C GLY A 164 20.02 9.00 -8.67
N SER A 165 19.44 9.07 -7.47
CA SER A 165 20.03 9.83 -6.36
C SER A 165 20.93 8.91 -5.56
N SER A 166 22.14 8.70 -6.08
CA SER A 166 23.29 8.33 -5.26
C SER A 166 23.62 9.53 -4.38
N GLU A 167 23.72 9.33 -3.07
CA GLU A 167 24.54 10.23 -2.24
C GLU A 167 26.01 10.09 -2.63
#